data_AF-A0A5E4CAW5-F1
#
_entry.id   AF-A0A5E4CAW5-F1
#
_cell.length_a   1.000
_cell.length_b   1.000
_cell.length_c   1.000
_cell.angle_alpha   90.00
_cell.angle_beta   90.00
_cell.angle_gamma   90.00
#
_symmetry.space_group_name_H-M   'P 1'
#
loop_
_entity.id
_entity.type
_entity.pdbx_description
1 polymer ?
#
loop_
_entity_poly.entity_id
_entity_poly.type
_entity_poly.pdbx_seq_one_letter_code
_entity_poly.pdbx_strand_id
1 'polypeptide(L)'
;MNLLQQSAVILPLWIGKPDDKPPPLCGAIPASGDYVAKPGDKVAARVKAVGGDEQWILAEVVSYSHATNKYEVDDIDEEGKE
;
A
#
# COMPACT_ATOMS: atom_id res chain seq x y z
N MET A 1 8.00 9.81 13.09
CA MET A 1 6.54 9.54 13.19
C MET A 1 5.60 10.67 12.71
N ASN A 2 6.06 11.91 12.43
CA ASN A 2 5.15 12.99 12.00
C ASN A 2 4.60 12.80 10.57
N LEU A 3 5.42 12.27 9.65
CA LEU A 3 5.08 12.15 8.22
C LEU A 3 3.92 11.16 7.95
N LEU A 4 3.88 10.02 8.64
CA LEU A 4 2.82 9.02 8.46
C LEU A 4 1.47 9.53 8.96
N GLN A 5 1.47 10.24 10.09
CA GLN A 5 0.26 10.86 10.63
C GLN A 5 -0.26 11.95 9.69
N GLN A 6 0.62 12.79 9.14
CA GLN A 6 0.24 13.80 8.14
C GLN A 6 -0.36 13.14 6.90
N SER A 7 0.26 12.07 6.40
CA SER A 7 -0.22 11.31 5.25
C SER A 7 -1.62 10.74 5.49
N ALA A 8 -1.91 10.24 6.68
CA ALA A 8 -3.24 9.73 7.03
C ALA A 8 -4.30 10.85 7.10
N VAL A 9 -3.95 12.02 7.64
CA VAL A 9 -4.87 13.17 7.78
C VAL A 9 -5.27 13.77 6.42
N ILE A 10 -4.37 13.73 5.43
CA ILE A 10 -4.64 14.30 4.10
C ILE A 10 -5.37 13.33 3.16
N LEU A 11 -5.67 12.09 3.58
CA LEU A 11 -6.43 11.16 2.75
C LEU A 11 -7.80 11.76 2.40
N PRO A 12 -8.15 11.89 1.11
CA PRO A 12 -9.38 12.55 0.71
C PRO A 12 -10.59 11.73 1.14
N LEU A 13 -11.62 12.42 1.61
CA LEU A 13 -12.92 11.79 1.86
C LEU A 13 -13.62 11.52 0.53
N TRP A 14 -14.09 10.29 0.33
CA TRP A 14 -14.94 9.96 -0.80
C TRP A 14 -16.34 10.59 -0.63
N ILE A 15 -16.78 11.32 -1.65
CA ILE A 15 -18.11 11.95 -1.70
C ILE A 15 -18.81 11.45 -2.97
N GLY A 16 -19.67 10.44 -2.82
CA GLY A 16 -20.47 9.88 -3.91
C GLY A 16 -21.80 10.62 -4.14
N LYS A 17 -22.45 10.33 -5.26
CA LYS A 17 -23.84 10.76 -5.53
C LYS A 17 -24.85 9.73 -5.01
N PRO A 18 -26.16 10.05 -4.96
CA PRO A 18 -27.18 9.04 -4.73
C PRO A 18 -27.00 7.83 -5.66
N ASP A 19 -27.15 6.63 -5.09
CA ASP A 19 -26.99 5.32 -5.76
C ASP A 19 -25.57 4.92 -6.20
N ASP A 20 -24.56 5.78 -6.01
CA ASP A 20 -23.17 5.39 -6.23
C ASP A 20 -22.70 4.38 -5.16
N LYS A 21 -22.05 3.31 -5.60
CA LYS A 21 -21.29 2.44 -4.70
C LYS A 21 -19.90 3.05 -4.47
N PRO A 22 -19.38 3.05 -3.24
CA PRO A 22 -18.01 3.47 -2.99
C PRO A 22 -17.04 2.66 -3.86
N PRO A 23 -16.05 3.30 -4.49
CA PRO A 23 -15.16 2.63 -5.44
C PRO A 23 -14.18 1.70 -4.72
N PRO A 24 -13.51 0.78 -5.46
CA PRO A 24 -12.36 0.04 -4.95
C PRO A 24 -11.35 0.95 -4.25
N LEU A 25 -10.74 0.46 -3.17
CA LEU A 25 -9.78 1.19 -2.32
C LEU A 25 -10.37 2.35 -1.50
N CYS A 26 -11.67 2.63 -1.60
CA CYS A 26 -12.35 3.55 -0.69
C CYS A 26 -12.57 2.90 0.67
N GLY A 27 -11.75 3.25 1.67
CA GLY A 27 -11.88 2.73 3.03
C GLY A 27 -11.74 1.20 3.06
N ALA A 28 -12.80 0.49 3.44
CA ALA A 28 -12.79 -0.98 3.54
C ALA A 28 -13.15 -1.70 2.22
N ILE A 29 -13.46 -0.97 1.14
CA ILE A 29 -13.78 -1.60 -0.15
C ILE A 29 -12.51 -2.20 -0.76
N PRO A 30 -12.49 -3.52 -1.06
CA PRO A 30 -11.31 -4.18 -1.57
C PRO A 30 -10.90 -3.64 -2.94
N ALA A 31 -9.63 -3.86 -3.30
CA ALA A 31 -9.15 -3.65 -4.65
C ALA A 31 -9.88 -4.56 -5.65
N SER A 32 -9.94 -4.15 -6.92
CA SER A 32 -10.32 -5.06 -8.01
C SER A 32 -9.34 -6.23 -8.10
N GLY A 33 -9.81 -7.39 -8.58
CA GLY A 33 -8.99 -8.61 -8.61
C GLY A 33 -7.76 -8.56 -9.52
N ASP A 34 -7.75 -7.64 -10.49
CA ASP A 34 -6.68 -7.37 -11.45
C ASP A 34 -5.93 -6.07 -11.15
N TYR A 35 -6.16 -5.47 -9.98
CA TYR A 35 -5.53 -4.21 -9.59
C TYR A 35 -4.01 -4.36 -9.45
N VAL A 36 -3.28 -3.42 -10.07
CA VAL A 36 -1.84 -3.25 -9.89
C VAL A 36 -1.57 -1.87 -9.29
N ALA A 37 -0.94 -1.84 -8.12
CA ALA A 37 -0.54 -0.60 -7.45
C ALA A 37 0.57 0.11 -8.24
N LYS A 38 0.54 1.44 -8.21
CA LYS A 38 1.49 2.28 -8.98
C LYS A 38 2.73 2.60 -8.16
N PRO A 39 3.87 2.91 -8.80
CA PRO A 39 5.02 3.48 -8.09
C PRO A 39 4.63 4.68 -7.23
N GLY A 40 5.05 4.69 -5.97
CA GLY A 40 4.69 5.68 -4.95
C GLY A 40 3.50 5.31 -4.06
N ASP A 41 2.67 4.34 -4.45
CA ASP A 41 1.53 3.88 -3.64
C ASP A 41 2.03 3.25 -2.34
N LYS A 42 1.31 3.53 -1.25
CA LYS A 42 1.58 3.00 0.08
C LYS A 42 0.84 1.69 0.28
N VAL A 43 1.54 0.64 0.69
CA VAL A 43 1.00 -0.73 0.76
C VAL A 43 1.39 -1.42 2.07
N ALA A 44 0.58 -2.38 2.49
CA ALA A 44 1.00 -3.39 3.45
C ALA A 44 1.70 -4.52 2.67
N ALA A 45 2.97 -4.76 2.92
CA ALA A 45 3.74 -5.82 2.28
C ALA A 45 4.06 -6.92 3.29
N ARG A 46 3.80 -8.19 2.95
CA ARG A 46 4.16 -9.33 3.78
C ARG A 46 5.57 -9.78 3.47
N VAL A 47 6.48 -9.56 4.42
CA VAL A 47 7.89 -9.91 4.30
C VAL A 47 8.25 -11.06 5.24
N LYS A 48 9.32 -11.79 4.91
CA LYS A 48 9.87 -12.84 5.75
C LYS A 48 11.01 -12.25 6.59
N ALA A 49 10.83 -12.21 7.90
CA ALA A 49 11.80 -11.70 8.86
C ALA A 49 13.00 -12.66 9.02
N VAL A 50 14.09 -12.14 9.59
CA VAL A 50 15.26 -12.94 9.98
C VAL A 50 14.86 -13.91 11.08
N GLY A 51 14.71 -15.19 10.74
CA GLY A 51 14.13 -16.22 11.63
C GLY A 51 13.00 -17.00 10.98
N GLY A 52 12.45 -16.49 9.87
CA GLY A 52 11.44 -17.17 9.08
C GLY A 52 10.00 -16.82 9.39
N ASP A 53 9.79 -15.99 10.42
CA ASP A 53 8.48 -15.42 10.74
C ASP A 53 8.03 -14.43 9.65
N GLU A 54 6.72 -14.33 9.44
CA GLU A 54 6.14 -13.38 8.50
C GLU A 54 5.68 -12.13 9.25
N GLN A 55 5.99 -10.96 8.69
CA GLN A 55 5.57 -9.66 9.23
C GLN A 55 4.96 -8.82 8.11
N TRP A 56 3.89 -8.09 8.44
CA TRP A 56 3.38 -7.03 7.56
C TRP A 56 4.09 -5.73 7.90
N ILE A 57 4.70 -5.11 6.89
CA ILE A 57 5.34 -3.80 6.99
C ILE A 57 4.59 -2.78 6.13
N LEU A 58 4.74 -1.51 6.47
CA LEU A 58 4.30 -0.42 5.63
C LEU A 58 5.41 -0.11 4.61
N ALA A 59 5.09 -0.23 3.32
CA ALA A 59 6.05 -0.06 2.23
C ALA A 59 5.51 0.87 1.14
N GLU A 60 6.41 1.39 0.32
CA GLU A 60 6.11 2.13 -0.90
C GLU A 60 6.41 1.25 -2.13
N VAL A 61 5.51 1.24 -3.11
CA VAL A 61 5.74 0.51 -4.36
C VAL A 61 6.81 1.22 -5.19
N VAL A 62 7.80 0.48 -5.65
CA VAL A 62 8.85 0.96 -6.57
C VAL A 62 8.51 0.56 -8.01
N SER A 63 8.19 -0.73 -8.21
CA SER A 63 7.88 -1.26 -9.53
C SER A 63 7.01 -2.52 -9.45
N TYR A 64 6.38 -2.87 -10.58
CA TYR A 64 5.67 -4.13 -10.75
C TYR A 64 6.05 -4.79 -12.07
N SER A 65 6.29 -6.11 -12.04
CA SER A 65 6.57 -6.90 -13.23
C SER A 65 5.44 -7.86 -13.54
N HIS A 66 4.75 -7.64 -14.68
CA HIS A 66 3.74 -8.57 -15.19
C HIS A 66 4.32 -9.93 -15.62
N ALA A 67 5.62 -10.02 -15.88
CA ALA A 67 6.25 -11.28 -16.27
C ALA A 67 6.38 -12.25 -15.08
N THR A 68 6.55 -11.72 -13.88
CA THR A 68 6.75 -12.53 -12.65
C THR A 68 5.60 -12.40 -11.66
N ASN A 69 4.66 -11.46 -11.89
CA ASN A 69 3.65 -11.03 -10.94
C ASN A 69 4.23 -10.66 -9.57
N LYS A 70 5.33 -9.90 -9.57
CA LYS A 70 6.02 -9.47 -8.36
C LYS A 70 6.16 -7.96 -8.32
N TYR A 71 6.08 -7.42 -7.10
CA TYR A 71 6.41 -6.04 -6.78
C TYR A 71 7.83 -5.94 -6.26
N GLU A 72 8.47 -4.82 -6.57
CA GLU A 72 9.56 -4.26 -5.77
C GLU A 72 8.93 -3.18 -4.88
N VAL A 73 9.24 -3.24 -3.59
CA VAL A 73 8.72 -2.30 -2.58
C VAL A 73 9.87 -1.88 -1.67
N ASP A 74 9.85 -0.62 -1.26
CA ASP A 74 10.79 -0.08 -0.28
C ASP A 74 10.08 0.06 1.07
N ASP A 75 10.71 -0.44 2.14
CA ASP A 75 10.24 -0.16 3.50
C ASP A 75 10.27 1.35 3.75
N ILE A 76 9.22 1.88 4.38
CA ILE A 76 9.12 3.31 4.69
C ILE A 76 9.95 3.67 5.92
N ASP A 77 10.30 2.69 6.76
CA ASP A 77 11.23 2.91 7.85
C ASP A 77 12.68 2.89 7.32
N GLU A 78 13.29 4.07 7.22
CA GLU A 78 14.65 4.24 6.69
C GLU A 78 15.75 3.74 7.65
N GLU A 79 15.42 3.42 8.92
CA GLU A 79 16.40 3.02 9.95
C GLU A 79 17.13 1.68 9.68
N GLY A 80 16.76 0.92 8.63
CA GLY A 80 17.30 -0.41 8.34
C GLY A 80 18.29 -0.52 7.17
N LYS A 81 18.68 0.58 6.50
CA LYS A 81 19.54 0.56 5.31
C LYS A 81 21.03 0.96 5.55
N GLU A 82 21.52 0.90 6.80
CA GLU A 82 22.97 1.03 7.12
C GLU A 82 23.68 -0.32 7.29
#